data_AF-A0A3C0Q3I8-F1
#
_entry.id   AF-A0A3C0Q3I8-F1
#
_cell.length_a   1.000
_cell.length_b   1.000
_cell.length_c   1.000
_cell.angle_alpha   90.00
_cell.angle_beta   90.00
_cell.angle_gamma   90.00
#
_symmetry.space_group_name_H-M   'P 1'
#
loop_
_entity.id
_entity.type
_entity.pdbx_description
1 polymer ?
#
loop_
_entity_poly.entity_id
_entity_poly.type
_entity_poly.pdbx_seq_one_letter_code
_entity_poly.pdbx_strand_id
1 'polypeptide(L)'
;MSKNPFFENWLKPASSNSVFPQFPSVPFGMKEIMESSRKSIQAYTEAQQIATQSLQAILQRQSEIMSQMVQDSSAVAKEVMDEGTPEEKIARSAGLIREAYEKTVNNCREVGDIASKSAREAMDVLNDRITTAFEEIQSTAEDAKEQKSKKSAAKKSA
;
A
#
# COMPACT_ATOMS: atom_id res chain seq x y z
N MET A 1 30.28 -14.87 -19.58
CA MET A 1 28.90 -14.44 -19.25
C MET A 1 28.78 -12.96 -19.54
N SER A 2 27.90 -12.58 -20.48
CA SER A 2 27.71 -11.20 -20.90
C SER A 2 27.09 -10.38 -19.75
N LYS A 3 27.74 -9.29 -19.38
CA LYS A 3 27.23 -8.32 -18.39
C LYS A 3 25.93 -7.73 -18.92
N ASN A 4 24.84 -7.90 -18.19
CA ASN A 4 23.53 -7.38 -18.60
C ASN A 4 23.50 -5.86 -18.32
N PRO A 5 23.47 -5.00 -19.36
CA PRO A 5 23.60 -3.55 -19.21
C PRO A 5 22.49 -2.92 -18.36
N PHE A 6 21.35 -3.62 -18.23
CA PHE A 6 20.27 -3.23 -17.32
C PHE A 6 20.70 -3.22 -15.85
N PHE A 7 21.36 -4.30 -15.37
CA PHE A 7 21.76 -4.43 -13.96
C PHE A 7 22.95 -3.54 -13.60
N GLU A 8 23.90 -3.33 -14.53
CA GLU A 8 25.00 -2.39 -14.31
C GLU A 8 24.52 -0.94 -14.22
N ASN A 9 23.42 -0.59 -14.90
CA ASN A 9 22.86 0.75 -14.80
C ASN A 9 22.04 0.95 -13.51
N TRP A 10 21.41 -0.11 -13.00
CA TRP A 10 20.65 -0.10 -11.74
C TRP A 10 21.56 -0.05 -10.50
N LEU A 11 22.74 -0.69 -10.55
CA LEU A 11 23.69 -0.74 -9.42
C LEU A 11 24.62 0.48 -9.31
N LYS A 12 24.56 1.42 -10.26
CA LYS A 12 25.41 2.62 -10.21
C LYS A 12 24.93 3.58 -9.11
N PRO A 13 25.84 4.16 -8.32
CA PRO A 13 25.47 5.19 -7.37
C PRO A 13 24.80 6.36 -8.10
N ALA A 14 23.72 6.87 -7.51
CA ALA A 14 22.86 7.95 -8.03
C ALA A 14 23.60 9.28 -8.33
N SER A 15 24.92 9.33 -8.16
CA SER A 15 25.79 10.46 -8.46
C SER A 15 26.39 10.45 -9.87
N SER A 16 26.29 9.36 -10.65
CA SER A 16 26.90 9.29 -12.00
C SER A 16 25.98 9.77 -13.14
N ASN A 17 24.67 9.75 -12.93
CA ASN A 17 23.70 10.49 -13.72
C ASN A 17 22.79 11.18 -12.71
N SER A 18 22.84 12.50 -12.64
CA SER A 18 21.92 13.29 -11.83
C SER A 18 20.51 13.13 -12.40
N VAL A 19 19.81 12.05 -12.04
CA VAL A 19 18.39 11.83 -12.39
C VAL A 19 17.49 12.78 -11.59
N PHE A 20 18.06 13.44 -10.58
CA PHE A 20 17.41 14.52 -9.86
C PHE A 20 17.69 15.84 -10.57
N PRO A 21 16.67 16.56 -11.07
CA PRO A 21 16.86 17.91 -11.55
C PRO A 21 17.50 18.74 -10.44
N GLN A 22 18.60 19.42 -10.77
CA GLN A 22 19.22 20.41 -9.89
C GLN A 22 18.16 21.51 -9.68
N PHE A 23 17.42 21.44 -8.57
CA PHE A 23 16.47 22.49 -8.25
C PHE A 23 17.25 23.80 -8.15
N PRO A 24 16.86 24.85 -8.90
CA PRO A 24 17.49 26.15 -8.72
C PRO A 24 17.44 26.51 -7.24
N SER A 25 18.45 27.20 -6.72
CA SER A 25 18.41 27.74 -5.37
C SER A 25 17.30 28.79 -5.31
N VAL A 26 16.08 28.32 -5.03
CA VAL A 26 14.85 29.11 -4.92
C VAL A 26 14.93 29.80 -3.55
N PRO A 27 15.16 31.13 -3.46
CA PRO A 27 15.28 31.84 -2.18
C PRO A 27 13.90 32.06 -1.51
N PHE A 28 12.96 31.13 -1.67
CA PHE A 28 11.58 31.27 -1.24
C PHE A 28 11.24 30.19 -0.20
N GLY A 29 10.55 30.61 0.87
CA GLY A 29 9.79 29.77 1.77
C GLY A 29 10.46 28.49 2.29
N MET A 30 11.67 28.57 2.85
CA MET A 30 12.35 27.42 3.49
C MET A 30 11.45 26.72 4.52
N LYS A 31 10.60 27.48 5.22
CA LYS A 31 9.68 26.95 6.23
C LYS A 31 8.57 26.13 5.59
N GLU A 32 7.99 26.63 4.51
CA GLU A 32 6.92 26.00 3.72
C GLU A 32 7.44 24.73 3.03
N ILE A 33 8.67 24.76 2.51
CA ILE A 33 9.34 23.57 1.94
C ILE A 33 9.63 22.52 3.03
N MET A 34 10.10 22.94 4.20
CA MET A 34 10.33 22.01 5.31
C MET A 34 9.03 21.40 5.83
N GLU A 35 7.97 22.19 5.91
CA GLU A 35 6.64 21.72 6.31
C GLU A 35 6.06 20.74 5.28
N SER A 36 6.15 21.08 3.99
CA SER A 36 5.75 20.22 2.87
C SER A 36 6.53 18.89 2.87
N SER A 37 7.83 18.94 3.16
CA SER A 37 8.69 17.75 3.31
C SER A 37 8.29 16.89 4.51
N ARG A 38 7.96 17.52 5.65
CA ARG A 38 7.44 16.81 6.83
C ARG A 38 6.12 16.10 6.52
N LYS A 39 5.18 16.76 5.82
CA LYS A 39 3.92 16.16 5.39
C LYS A 39 4.15 14.97 4.45
N SER A 40 5.13 15.05 3.55
CA SER A 40 5.48 13.92 2.68
C SER A 40 6.06 12.72 3.45
N ILE A 41 6.88 12.96 4.48
CA ILE A 41 7.38 11.89 5.36
C ILE A 41 6.23 11.24 6.15
N GLN A 42 5.26 12.05 6.61
CA GLN A 42 4.07 11.53 7.29
C GLN A 42 3.24 10.63 6.39
N ALA A 43 2.92 11.07 5.17
CA ALA A 43 2.17 10.27 4.20
C ALA A 43 2.89 8.94 3.85
N TYR A 44 4.21 8.97 3.70
CA TYR A 44 4.99 7.75 3.50
C TYR A 44 4.93 6.82 4.71
N THR A 45 5.03 7.38 5.92
CA THR A 45 4.92 6.61 7.16
C THR A 45 3.54 5.99 7.32
N GLU A 46 2.49 6.71 6.96
CA GLU A 46 1.11 6.23 6.98
C GLU A 46 0.89 5.10 5.96
N ALA A 47 1.37 5.25 4.72
CA ALA A 47 1.35 4.19 3.73
C ALA A 47 2.11 2.93 4.21
N GLN A 48 3.25 3.11 4.87
CA GLN A 48 4.01 2.02 5.49
C GLN A 48 3.22 1.35 6.63
N GLN A 49 2.46 2.13 7.41
CA GLN A 49 1.61 1.61 8.48
C GLN A 49 0.42 0.82 7.94
N ILE A 50 -0.21 1.27 6.86
CA ILE A 50 -1.27 0.51 6.16
C ILE A 50 -0.72 -0.84 5.71
N ALA A 51 0.49 -0.87 5.15
CA ALA A 51 1.14 -2.10 4.73
C ALA A 51 1.42 -3.06 5.91
N THR A 52 1.90 -2.57 7.05
CA THR A 52 2.15 -3.42 8.22
C THR A 52 0.85 -3.92 8.87
N GLN A 53 -0.19 -3.11 8.89
CA GLN A 53 -1.53 -3.52 9.33
C GLN A 53 -2.12 -4.60 8.42
N SER A 54 -1.92 -4.49 7.11
CA SER A 54 -2.31 -5.53 6.13
C SER A 54 -1.64 -6.87 6.45
N LEU A 55 -0.33 -6.86 6.70
CA LEU A 55 0.40 -8.07 7.07
C LEU A 55 -0.12 -8.67 8.36
N GLN A 56 -0.40 -7.85 9.38
CA GLN A 56 -0.98 -8.31 10.63
C GLN A 56 -2.37 -8.94 10.41
N ALA A 57 -3.22 -8.33 9.60
CA ALA A 57 -4.53 -8.85 9.26
C ALA A 57 -4.45 -10.20 8.53
N ILE A 58 -3.50 -10.33 7.58
CA ILE A 58 -3.25 -11.61 6.90
C ILE A 58 -2.79 -12.68 7.89
N LEU A 59 -1.86 -12.37 8.80
CA LEU A 59 -1.37 -13.31 9.81
C LEU A 59 -2.49 -13.75 10.76
N GLN A 60 -3.32 -12.81 11.21
CA GLN A 60 -4.48 -13.13 12.03
C GLN A 60 -5.44 -14.05 11.29
N ARG A 61 -5.69 -13.78 10.01
CA ARG A 61 -6.55 -14.64 9.19
C ARG A 61 -5.96 -16.04 9.01
N GLN A 62 -4.66 -16.15 8.86
CA GLN A 62 -3.98 -17.46 8.76
C GLN A 62 -4.11 -18.28 10.05
N SER A 63 -4.11 -17.64 11.23
CA SER A 63 -4.39 -18.29 12.52
C SER A 63 -5.84 -18.79 12.63
N GLU A 64 -6.80 -18.01 12.14
CA GLU A 64 -8.21 -18.40 12.10
C GLU A 64 -8.44 -19.59 11.16
N ILE A 65 -7.81 -19.59 9.99
CA ILE A 65 -7.87 -20.71 9.04
C ILE A 65 -7.32 -21.99 9.68
N MET A 66 -6.19 -21.91 10.40
CA MET A 66 -5.62 -23.06 11.12
C MET A 66 -6.58 -23.57 12.20
N SER A 67 -7.19 -22.67 12.97
CA SER A 67 -8.18 -23.03 13.99
C SER A 67 -9.38 -23.74 13.37
N GLN A 68 -9.82 -23.27 12.20
CA GLN A 68 -10.92 -23.86 11.44
C GLN A 68 -10.57 -25.25 10.89
N MET A 69 -9.34 -25.46 10.40
CA MET A 69 -8.88 -26.79 9.97
C MET A 69 -8.88 -27.82 11.09
N VAL A 70 -8.51 -27.43 12.32
CA VAL A 70 -8.56 -28.32 13.50
C VAL A 70 -10.00 -28.71 13.83
N GLN A 71 -10.93 -27.76 13.78
CA GLN A 71 -12.36 -28.01 13.99
C GLN A 71 -12.93 -28.94 12.92
N ASP A 72 -12.64 -28.67 11.64
CA ASP A 72 -13.08 -29.48 10.51
C ASP A 72 -12.54 -30.91 10.60
N SER A 73 -11.27 -31.09 10.98
CA SER A 73 -10.67 -32.41 11.18
C SER A 73 -11.36 -33.20 12.30
N SER A 74 -11.75 -32.52 13.38
CA SER A 74 -12.51 -33.15 14.47
C SER A 74 -13.93 -33.53 14.04
N ALA A 75 -14.58 -32.72 13.20
CA ALA A 75 -15.89 -33.03 12.64
C ALA A 75 -15.84 -34.26 11.72
N VAL A 76 -14.87 -34.30 10.80
CA VAL A 76 -14.66 -35.46 9.91
C VAL A 76 -14.34 -36.72 10.71
N ALA A 77 -13.53 -36.63 11.76
CA ALA A 77 -13.23 -37.78 12.62
C ALA A 77 -14.49 -38.33 13.31
N LYS A 78 -15.41 -37.46 13.74
CA LYS A 78 -16.71 -37.90 14.29
C LYS A 78 -17.57 -38.56 13.22
N GLU A 79 -17.61 -38.01 12.01
CA GLU A 79 -18.37 -38.57 10.90
C GLU A 79 -17.87 -39.94 10.43
N VAL A 80 -16.56 -40.19 10.48
CA VAL A 80 -15.98 -41.51 10.16
C VAL A 80 -16.37 -42.56 11.20
N MET A 81 -16.59 -42.16 12.45
CA MET A 81 -17.02 -43.04 13.54
C MET A 81 -18.54 -43.32 13.52
N ASP A 82 -19.29 -42.62 12.67
CA ASP A 82 -20.75 -42.72 12.58
C ASP A 82 -21.18 -43.86 11.64
N GLU A 83 -22.19 -44.64 12.04
CA GLU A 83 -22.73 -45.75 11.23
C GLU A 83 -23.56 -45.24 10.03
N GLY A 84 -23.70 -46.06 8.97
CA GLY A 84 -24.55 -45.71 7.81
C GLY A 84 -24.34 -46.57 6.56
N THR A 85 -25.29 -46.45 5.63
CA THR A 85 -25.31 -47.17 4.34
C THR A 85 -24.29 -46.60 3.32
N PRO A 86 -23.88 -47.37 2.29
CA PRO A 86 -22.94 -46.89 1.27
C PRO A 86 -23.41 -45.61 0.55
N GLU A 87 -24.70 -45.48 0.26
CA GLU A 87 -25.29 -44.29 -0.36
C GLU A 87 -25.19 -43.05 0.53
N GLU A 88 -25.44 -43.18 1.84
CA GLU A 88 -25.29 -42.10 2.83
C GLU A 88 -23.82 -41.67 3.00
N LYS A 89 -22.88 -42.60 2.86
CA LYS A 89 -21.43 -42.31 2.89
C LYS A 89 -20.99 -41.54 1.64
N ILE A 90 -21.52 -41.88 0.47
CA ILE A 90 -21.23 -41.18 -0.80
C ILE A 90 -21.82 -39.76 -0.76
N ALA A 91 -23.07 -39.60 -0.33
CA ALA A 91 -23.70 -38.29 -0.22
C ALA A 91 -22.96 -37.36 0.76
N ARG A 92 -22.53 -37.88 1.93
CA ARG A 92 -21.69 -37.14 2.90
C ARG A 92 -20.34 -36.74 2.31
N SER A 93 -19.67 -37.65 1.59
CA SER A 93 -18.38 -37.38 0.96
C SER A 93 -18.47 -36.23 -0.05
N ALA A 94 -19.55 -36.17 -0.84
CA ALA A 94 -19.79 -35.08 -1.78
C ALA A 94 -20.04 -33.73 -1.06
N GLY A 95 -20.78 -33.75 0.06
CA GLY A 95 -21.00 -32.58 0.92
C GLY A 95 -19.69 -32.03 1.50
N LEU A 96 -18.85 -32.91 2.07
CA LEU A 96 -17.56 -32.55 2.65
C LEU A 96 -16.59 -31.95 1.61
N ILE A 97 -16.52 -32.54 0.41
CA ILE A 97 -15.68 -32.02 -0.67
C ILE A 97 -16.15 -30.63 -1.10
N ARG A 98 -17.47 -30.44 -1.24
CA ARG A 98 -18.04 -29.13 -1.60
C ARG A 98 -17.75 -28.07 -0.55
N GLU A 99 -17.97 -28.40 0.72
CA GLU A 99 -17.71 -27.48 1.84
C GLU A 99 -16.23 -27.10 1.94
N ALA A 100 -15.32 -28.07 1.79
CA ALA A 100 -13.88 -27.83 1.78
C ALA A 100 -13.46 -26.91 0.61
N TYR A 101 -14.07 -27.08 -0.56
CA TYR A 101 -13.84 -26.23 -1.72
C TYR A 101 -14.33 -24.79 -1.47
N GLU A 102 -15.57 -24.63 -1.00
CA GLU A 102 -16.16 -23.32 -0.69
C GLU A 102 -15.34 -22.57 0.36
N LYS A 103 -14.90 -23.26 1.43
CA LYS A 103 -14.00 -22.69 2.46
C LYS A 103 -12.67 -22.24 1.88
N THR A 104 -12.04 -23.06 1.04
CA THR A 104 -10.74 -22.71 0.42
C THR A 104 -10.87 -21.47 -0.46
N VAL A 105 -11.90 -21.41 -1.31
CA VAL A 105 -12.13 -20.25 -2.18
C VAL A 105 -12.39 -18.99 -1.37
N ASN A 106 -13.19 -19.07 -0.29
CA ASN A 106 -13.45 -17.92 0.58
C ASN A 106 -12.19 -17.44 1.31
N ASN A 107 -11.38 -18.36 1.85
CA ASN A 107 -10.10 -18.02 2.48
C ASN A 107 -9.16 -17.30 1.51
N CYS A 108 -9.06 -17.76 0.26
CA CYS A 108 -8.25 -17.09 -0.77
C CYS A 108 -8.79 -15.70 -1.13
N ARG A 109 -10.12 -15.55 -1.23
CA ARG A 109 -10.75 -14.25 -1.50
C ARG A 109 -10.47 -13.24 -0.42
N GLU A 110 -10.66 -13.60 0.84
CA GLU A 110 -10.47 -12.67 1.97
C GLU A 110 -9.02 -12.19 2.08
N VAL A 111 -8.03 -13.07 1.88
CA VAL A 111 -6.61 -12.66 1.84
C VAL A 111 -6.34 -11.71 0.66
N GLY A 112 -6.92 -12.00 -0.51
CA GLY A 112 -6.84 -11.12 -1.67
C GLY A 112 -7.51 -9.76 -1.46
N ASP A 113 -8.64 -9.73 -0.76
CA ASP A 113 -9.38 -8.52 -0.44
C ASP A 113 -8.59 -7.66 0.55
N ILE A 114 -7.99 -8.25 1.60
CA ILE A 114 -7.11 -7.54 2.53
C ILE A 114 -5.93 -6.91 1.77
N ALA A 115 -5.22 -7.69 0.95
CA ALA A 115 -4.06 -7.21 0.22
C ALA A 115 -4.43 -6.10 -0.80
N SER A 116 -5.50 -6.30 -1.58
CA SER A 116 -5.92 -5.36 -2.61
C SER A 116 -6.47 -4.06 -2.02
N LYS A 117 -7.21 -4.14 -0.91
CA LYS A 117 -7.71 -2.97 -0.19
C LYS A 117 -6.56 -2.15 0.39
N SER A 118 -5.62 -2.78 1.10
CA SER A 118 -4.47 -2.08 1.67
C SER A 118 -3.58 -1.43 0.61
N ALA A 119 -3.40 -2.08 -0.55
CA ALA A 119 -2.67 -1.49 -1.66
C ALA A 119 -3.37 -0.24 -2.21
N ARG A 120 -4.70 -0.26 -2.35
CA ARG A 120 -5.48 0.92 -2.78
C ARG A 120 -5.38 2.05 -1.76
N GLU A 121 -5.63 1.78 -0.49
CA GLU A 121 -5.58 2.79 0.58
C GLU A 121 -4.19 3.44 0.68
N ALA A 122 -3.11 2.65 0.59
CA ALA A 122 -1.75 3.19 0.59
C ALA A 122 -1.48 4.07 -0.65
N MET A 123 -1.97 3.67 -1.83
CA MET A 123 -1.83 4.45 -3.06
C MET A 123 -2.65 5.74 -3.02
N ASP A 124 -3.83 5.72 -2.42
CA ASP A 124 -4.69 6.90 -2.27
C ASP A 124 -3.99 7.94 -1.36
N VAL A 125 -3.43 7.53 -0.22
CA VAL A 125 -2.63 8.40 0.67
C VAL A 125 -1.45 9.05 -0.08
N LEU A 126 -0.74 8.27 -0.89
CA LEU A 126 0.39 8.78 -1.66
C LEU A 126 -0.06 9.72 -2.80
N ASN A 127 -1.17 9.40 -3.48
CA ASN A 127 -1.73 10.22 -4.54
C ASN A 127 -2.17 11.58 -4.00
N ASP A 128 -2.96 11.59 -2.92
CA ASP A 128 -3.41 12.80 -2.26
C ASP A 128 -2.23 13.68 -1.85
N ARG A 129 -1.17 13.07 -1.32
CA ARG A 129 0.03 13.81 -0.96
C ARG A 129 0.71 14.44 -2.16
N ILE A 130 0.87 13.71 -3.26
CA ILE A 130 1.48 14.22 -4.50
C ILE A 130 0.65 15.36 -5.07
N THR A 131 -0.67 15.20 -5.15
CA THR A 131 -1.58 16.23 -5.66
C THR A 131 -1.51 17.49 -4.80
N THR A 132 -1.61 17.34 -3.47
CA THR A 132 -1.46 18.47 -2.54
C THR A 132 -0.08 19.14 -2.64
N ALA A 133 0.99 18.38 -2.92
CA ALA A 133 2.33 18.95 -3.07
C ALA A 133 2.44 19.84 -4.32
N PHE A 134 1.77 19.47 -5.42
CA PHE A 134 1.70 20.32 -6.61
C PHE A 134 0.93 21.62 -6.34
N GLU A 135 -0.16 21.54 -5.59
CA GLU A 135 -0.93 22.73 -5.16
C GLU A 135 -0.10 23.65 -4.26
N GLU A 136 0.65 23.09 -3.30
CA GLU A 136 1.57 23.85 -2.44
C GLU A 136 2.64 24.59 -3.26
N ILE A 137 3.21 23.95 -4.30
CA ILE A 137 4.18 24.58 -5.21
C ILE A 137 3.53 25.70 -6.01
N GLN A 138 2.33 25.48 -6.56
CA GLN A 138 1.60 26.49 -7.32
C GLN A 138 1.29 27.71 -6.46
N SER A 139 0.73 27.49 -5.27
CA SER A 139 0.41 28.54 -4.31
C SER A 139 1.65 29.36 -3.93
N THR A 140 2.75 28.69 -3.61
CA THR A 140 4.03 29.36 -3.29
C THR A 140 4.54 30.22 -4.44
N ALA A 141 4.36 29.77 -5.69
CA ALA A 141 4.77 30.52 -6.88
C ALA A 141 3.89 31.76 -7.13
N GLU A 142 2.58 31.66 -6.89
CA GLU A 142 1.62 32.77 -6.98
C GLU A 142 1.89 33.84 -5.91
N ASP A 143 2.09 33.43 -4.66
CA ASP A 143 2.47 34.31 -3.55
C ASP A 143 3.77 35.06 -3.83
N ALA A 144 4.78 34.35 -4.39
CA ALA A 144 6.05 34.95 -4.78
C ALA A 144 5.89 36.03 -5.87
N LYS A 145 4.96 35.82 -6.82
CA LYS A 145 4.64 36.79 -7.88
C LYS A 145 3.97 38.03 -7.30
N GLU A 146 3.04 37.86 -6.37
CA GLU A 146 2.32 38.96 -5.73
C GLU A 146 3.24 39.81 -4.83
N GLN A 147 4.13 39.19 -4.07
CA GLN A 147 5.13 39.90 -3.26
C GLN A 147 6.12 40.71 -4.11
N LYS A 148 6.55 40.18 -5.27
CA LYS A 148 7.38 40.94 -6.22
C LYS A 148 6.65 42.16 -6.78
N SER A 149 5.36 42.01 -7.12
CA SER A 149 4.51 43.11 -7.58
C SER A 149 4.41 44.22 -6.52
N LYS A 150 4.09 43.87 -5.26
CA LYS A 150 3.98 44.81 -4.14
C LYS A 150 5.30 45.55 -3.86
N LYS A 151 6.45 44.85 -3.87
CA LYS A 151 7.79 45.48 -3.71
C LYS A 151 8.12 46.43 -4.86
N SER A 152 7.75 46.11 -6.10
CA SER A 152 8.00 46.98 -7.25
C SER A 152 7.15 48.25 -7.22
N ALA A 153 5.90 48.16 -6.74
CA ALA A 153 5.01 49.30 -6.57
C ALA A 153 5.50 50.23 -5.45
N ALA A 154 5.91 49.68 -4.31
CA ALA A 154 6.45 50.45 -3.18
C ALA A 154 7.74 51.21 -3.52
N LYS A 155 8.58 50.67 -4.41
CA LYS A 155 9.82 51.31 -4.87
C LYS A 155 9.59 52.41 -5.92
N LYS A 156 8.42 52.44 -6.56
CA LYS A 156 8.02 53.50 -7.52
C LYS A 156 7.35 54.69 -6.85
N SER A 157 6.85 54.50 -5.63
CA SER A 157 6.18 55.52 -4.81
C SER A 157 7.07 56.19 -3.76
N ALA A 158 8.35 55.81 -3.69
CA ALA A 158 9.38 56.37 -2.83
C ALA A 158 10.46 57.05 -3.69
#